data_AF-A0A7C2PW18-F1
#
_entry.id   AF-A0A7C2PW18-F1
#
_cell.length_a   1.000
_cell.length_b   1.000
_cell.length_c   1.000
_cell.angle_alpha   90.00
_cell.angle_beta   90.00
_cell.angle_gamma   90.00
#
_symmetry.space_group_name_H-M   'P 1'
#
loop_
_entity.id
_entity.type
_entity.pdbx_description
1 polymer ?
#
loop_
_entity_poly.entity_id
_entity_poly.type
_entity_poly.pdbx_seq_one_letter_code
_entity_poly.pdbx_strand_id
1 'polypeptide(L)'
;MKPVHVRSLVLAVAAIALAGIATAQDRPTGLLNNLEVRELVGRAEPGDNARLAVHFSVLADRYAAEAKRHESMSRSFVGNPSRNLGSGMSVHCKRLADLNTQSATTARELATYHKKLAAGTPATPPRDGARFQGGTGAPEPKEKELNALAAKASTPAEHKALEEYFLTLAKRYTAEAEEHVALAQTYRGTRIAQAAVMHDRLAALARDSAKETTAAADMHKQLATVAR
;
A
#
# COMPACT_ATOMS: atom_id res chain seq x y z
N MET A 1 38.38 19.27 11.11
CA MET A 1 37.26 18.49 10.53
C MET A 1 36.00 19.33 10.72
N LYS A 2 35.33 19.74 9.63
CA LYS A 2 34.15 20.62 9.71
C LYS A 2 32.91 19.78 10.08
N PRO A 3 32.04 20.23 10.99
CA PRO A 3 30.82 19.51 11.32
C PRO A 3 29.84 19.57 10.14
N VAL A 4 29.37 18.41 9.70
CA VAL A 4 28.28 18.31 8.71
C VAL A 4 26.97 18.49 9.48
N HIS A 5 26.33 19.62 9.30
CA HIS A 5 25.00 19.88 9.83
C HIS A 5 23.97 19.08 9.03
N VAL A 6 23.45 18.01 9.62
CA VAL A 6 22.24 17.31 9.14
C VAL A 6 21.07 18.28 9.32
N ARG A 7 20.68 18.95 8.25
CA ARG A 7 19.44 19.73 8.22
C ARG A 7 18.28 18.74 8.27
N SER A 8 17.68 18.60 9.44
CA SER A 8 16.36 17.98 9.62
C SER A 8 15.34 18.78 8.81
N LEU A 9 15.10 18.40 7.57
CA LEU A 9 13.97 18.91 6.81
C LEU A 9 12.75 18.08 7.21
N VAL A 10 11.83 18.71 7.93
CA VAL A 10 10.50 18.14 8.21
C VAL A 10 9.77 18.03 6.87
N LEU A 11 9.72 16.81 6.32
CA LEU A 11 8.88 16.49 5.16
C LEU A 11 7.43 16.46 5.64
N ALA A 12 6.74 17.59 5.52
CA ALA A 12 5.30 17.65 5.68
C ALA A 12 4.64 17.03 4.44
N VAL A 13 4.58 15.69 4.37
CA VAL A 13 3.80 15.00 3.35
C VAL A 13 2.33 15.21 3.68
N ALA A 14 1.70 16.19 3.02
CA ALA A 14 0.26 16.35 3.05
C ALA A 14 -0.39 15.18 2.30
N ALA A 15 -0.62 14.07 3.00
CA ALA A 15 -1.41 12.95 2.53
C ALA A 15 -2.88 13.39 2.41
N ILE A 16 -3.27 13.90 1.24
CA ILE A 16 -4.68 14.09 0.91
C ILE A 16 -5.21 12.71 0.50
N ALA A 17 -5.59 11.91 1.49
CA ALA A 17 -6.38 10.71 1.27
C ALA A 17 -7.82 11.11 0.96
N LEU A 18 -8.25 11.02 -0.30
CA LEU A 18 -9.69 11.01 -0.60
C LEU A 18 -10.29 9.66 -0.16
N ALA A 19 -10.93 9.73 1.01
CA ALA A 19 -11.93 8.86 1.62
C ALA A 19 -12.35 7.56 0.87
N GLY A 20 -11.80 6.44 1.31
CA GLY A 20 -12.61 5.56 2.16
C GLY A 20 -12.31 5.96 3.60
N ILE A 21 -13.33 6.18 4.44
CA ILE A 21 -13.15 6.61 5.84
C ILE A 21 -12.38 5.52 6.60
N ALA A 22 -11.05 5.61 6.57
CA ALA A 22 -10.18 4.96 7.54
C ALA A 22 -9.99 6.00 8.63
N THR A 23 -10.74 5.85 9.73
CA THR A 23 -10.30 6.40 11.00
C THR A 23 -8.84 6.02 11.19
N ALA A 24 -8.03 6.92 11.76
CA ALA A 24 -6.66 6.62 12.18
C ALA A 24 -6.70 5.58 13.32
N GLN A 25 -7.19 4.38 13.05
CA GLN A 25 -7.04 3.24 13.92
C GLN A 25 -5.56 2.85 13.90
N ASP A 26 -5.04 2.55 15.09
CA ASP A 26 -3.80 1.82 15.17
C ASP A 26 -3.92 0.55 14.33
N ARG A 27 -2.84 0.27 13.59
CA ARG A 27 -2.77 -0.90 12.73
C ARG A 27 -3.08 -2.13 13.60
N PRO A 28 -3.95 -3.07 13.16
CA PRO A 28 -4.21 -4.29 13.93
C PRO A 28 -2.89 -4.95 14.33
N THR A 29 -2.76 -5.31 15.61
CA THR A 29 -1.55 -5.92 16.15
C THR A 29 -1.13 -7.11 15.28
N GLY A 30 0.13 -7.13 14.86
CA GLY A 30 0.69 -8.19 14.02
C GLY A 30 0.54 -7.97 12.51
N LEU A 31 -0.20 -6.96 12.04
CA LEU A 31 -0.13 -6.53 10.65
C LEU A 31 1.12 -5.64 10.46
N LEU A 32 1.87 -5.86 9.39
CA LEU A 32 3.08 -5.11 9.00
C LEU A 32 2.75 -4.18 7.85
N ASN A 33 3.52 -3.11 7.65
CA ASN A 33 3.44 -2.32 6.41
C ASN A 33 4.21 -2.98 5.25
N ASN A 34 3.98 -2.50 4.04
CA ASN A 34 4.58 -3.09 2.83
C ASN A 34 6.12 -3.09 2.82
N LEU A 35 6.78 -2.07 3.39
CA LEU A 35 8.24 -2.00 3.50
C LEU A 35 8.76 -3.02 4.52
N GLU A 36 8.13 -3.11 5.68
CA GLU A 36 8.46 -4.10 6.70
C GLU A 36 8.32 -5.53 6.14
N VAL A 37 7.24 -5.83 5.41
CA VAL A 37 7.07 -7.15 4.78
C VAL A 37 8.26 -7.48 3.87
N ARG A 38 8.66 -6.55 2.99
CA ARG A 38 9.78 -6.75 2.07
C ARG A 38 11.11 -6.91 2.82
N GLU A 39 11.36 -6.10 3.86
CA GLU A 39 12.56 -6.21 4.70
C GLU A 39 12.65 -7.60 5.35
N LEU A 40 11.57 -8.04 6.00
CA LEU A 40 11.53 -9.34 6.67
C LEU A 40 11.66 -10.52 5.69
N VAL A 41 11.04 -10.42 4.50
CA VAL A 41 11.18 -11.44 3.46
C VAL A 41 12.62 -11.51 2.95
N GLY A 42 13.29 -10.37 2.79
CA GLY A 42 14.67 -10.32 2.33
C GLY A 42 15.67 -10.89 3.34
N ARG A 43 15.48 -10.64 4.63
CA ARG A 43 16.34 -11.20 5.70
C ARG A 43 16.07 -12.67 5.98
N ALA A 44 14.79 -13.07 5.96
CA ALA A 44 14.34 -14.44 6.13
C ALA A 44 14.87 -15.17 7.39
N GLU A 45 15.18 -14.44 8.46
CA GLU A 45 15.58 -15.05 9.74
C GLU A 45 14.41 -15.81 10.40
N PRO A 46 14.65 -16.75 11.32
CA PRO A 46 13.57 -17.48 12.00
C PRO A 46 12.56 -16.55 12.70
N GLY A 47 13.04 -15.49 13.36
CA GLY A 47 12.19 -14.48 13.99
C GLY A 47 11.39 -13.63 12.99
N ASP A 48 11.98 -13.32 11.84
CA ASP A 48 11.31 -12.60 10.75
C ASP A 48 10.18 -13.43 10.15
N ASN A 49 10.46 -14.72 9.91
CA ASN A 49 9.45 -15.68 9.46
C ASN A 49 8.31 -15.84 10.47
N ALA A 50 8.58 -15.82 11.77
CA ALA A 50 7.53 -15.86 12.79
C ALA A 50 6.61 -14.62 12.70
N ARG A 51 7.19 -13.42 12.52
CA ARG A 51 6.43 -12.18 12.33
C ARG A 51 5.62 -12.17 11.03
N LEU A 52 6.21 -12.65 9.93
CA LEU A 52 5.53 -12.80 8.64
C LEU A 52 4.36 -13.79 8.73
N ALA A 53 4.51 -14.88 9.48
CA ALA A 53 3.43 -15.84 9.70
C ALA A 53 2.22 -15.18 10.40
N VAL A 54 2.46 -14.37 11.44
CA VAL A 54 1.40 -13.59 12.10
C VAL A 54 0.77 -12.59 11.14
N HIS A 55 1.59 -11.83 10.40
CA HIS A 55 1.11 -10.86 9.42
C HIS A 55 0.17 -11.47 8.39
N PHE A 56 0.58 -12.56 7.75
CA PHE A 56 -0.23 -13.18 6.71
C PHE A 56 -1.47 -13.88 7.27
N SER A 57 -1.46 -14.32 8.53
CA SER A 57 -2.67 -14.78 9.21
C SER A 57 -3.69 -13.65 9.38
N VAL A 58 -3.25 -12.49 9.90
CA VAL A 58 -4.12 -11.31 10.06
C VAL A 58 -4.63 -10.81 8.70
N LEU A 59 -3.75 -10.79 7.68
CA LEU A 59 -4.13 -10.38 6.33
C LEU A 59 -5.16 -11.33 5.71
N ALA A 60 -5.03 -12.64 5.93
CA ALA A 60 -6.01 -13.62 5.48
C ALA A 60 -7.39 -13.39 6.11
N ASP A 61 -7.44 -13.10 7.41
CA ASP A 61 -8.70 -12.83 8.12
C ASP A 61 -9.37 -11.56 7.61
N ARG A 62 -8.58 -10.53 7.28
CA ARG A 62 -9.09 -9.32 6.63
C ARG A 62 -9.73 -9.61 5.27
N TYR A 63 -9.03 -10.34 4.39
CA TYR A 63 -9.59 -10.70 3.09
C TYR A 63 -10.83 -11.60 3.22
N ALA A 64 -10.85 -12.51 4.19
CA ALA A 64 -12.04 -13.33 4.46
C ALA A 64 -13.22 -12.48 4.93
N ALA A 65 -12.99 -11.45 5.74
CA ALA A 65 -14.04 -10.50 6.14
C ALA A 65 -14.52 -9.66 4.96
N GLU A 66 -13.61 -9.19 4.09
CA GLU A 66 -13.96 -8.46 2.86
C GLU A 66 -14.75 -9.32 1.87
N ALA A 67 -14.39 -10.60 1.72
CA ALA A 67 -15.15 -11.55 0.92
C ALA A 67 -16.60 -11.67 1.43
N LYS A 68 -16.79 -11.90 2.73
CA LYS A 68 -18.13 -11.98 3.35
C LYS A 68 -18.95 -10.71 3.16
N ARG A 69 -18.32 -9.52 3.27
CA ARG A 69 -19.00 -8.25 3.01
C ARG A 69 -19.50 -8.17 1.57
N HIS A 70 -18.66 -8.52 0.59
CA HIS A 70 -19.04 -8.51 -0.81
C HIS A 70 -20.06 -9.59 -1.17
N GLU A 71 -20.04 -10.77 -0.52
CA GLU A 71 -21.11 -11.75 -0.67
C GLU A 71 -22.46 -11.22 -0.18
N SER A 72 -22.47 -10.57 0.99
CA SER A 72 -23.67 -9.95 1.55
C SER A 72 -24.23 -8.88 0.61
N MET A 73 -23.36 -8.01 0.08
CA MET A 73 -23.73 -7.00 -0.92
C MET A 73 -24.27 -7.65 -2.20
N SER A 74 -23.61 -8.69 -2.70
CA SER A 74 -24.06 -9.40 -3.91
C SER A 74 -25.50 -9.94 -3.74
N ARG A 75 -25.80 -10.52 -2.57
CA ARG A 75 -27.14 -11.03 -2.21
C ARG A 75 -28.18 -9.92 -2.05
N SER A 76 -27.81 -8.76 -1.52
CA SER A 76 -28.78 -7.65 -1.34
C SER A 76 -29.27 -7.06 -2.66
N PHE A 77 -28.51 -7.23 -3.76
CA PHE A 77 -28.93 -6.84 -5.10
C PHE A 77 -29.81 -7.88 -5.81
N VAL A 78 -29.85 -9.12 -5.32
CA VAL A 78 -30.73 -10.17 -5.87
C VAL A 78 -32.17 -9.88 -5.45
N GLY A 79 -33.05 -9.62 -6.43
CA GLY A 79 -34.47 -9.35 -6.20
C GLY A 79 -34.87 -7.87 -6.18
N ASN A 80 -33.94 -6.94 -6.39
CA ASN A 80 -34.27 -5.51 -6.55
C ASN A 80 -34.75 -5.22 -8.00
N PRO A 81 -36.00 -4.78 -8.21
CA PRO A 81 -36.59 -4.60 -9.55
C PRO A 81 -36.04 -3.41 -10.36
N SER A 82 -35.00 -2.71 -9.89
CA SER A 82 -34.22 -1.77 -10.73
C SER A 82 -33.32 -2.56 -11.71
N ARG A 83 -33.95 -3.08 -12.76
CA ARG A 83 -33.50 -4.19 -13.63
C ARG A 83 -32.12 -4.06 -14.29
N ASN A 84 -31.51 -2.88 -14.36
CA ASN A 84 -30.19 -2.71 -15.01
C ASN A 84 -29.01 -2.51 -14.04
N LEU A 85 -29.22 -1.92 -12.86
CA LEU A 85 -28.14 -1.69 -11.89
C LEU A 85 -27.98 -2.87 -10.93
N GLY A 86 -29.07 -3.53 -10.53
CA GLY A 86 -29.05 -4.63 -9.57
C GLY A 86 -28.29 -5.87 -10.05
N SER A 87 -28.53 -6.32 -11.29
CA SER A 87 -27.86 -7.52 -11.83
C SER A 87 -26.35 -7.30 -12.02
N GLY A 88 -25.96 -6.17 -12.62
CA GLY A 88 -24.55 -5.82 -12.82
C GLY A 88 -23.79 -5.67 -11.52
N MET A 89 -24.40 -5.04 -10.51
CA MET A 89 -23.75 -4.85 -9.20
C MET A 89 -23.67 -6.15 -8.39
N SER A 90 -24.67 -7.04 -8.49
CA SER A 90 -24.60 -8.37 -7.89
C SER A 90 -23.42 -9.18 -8.42
N VAL A 91 -23.23 -9.20 -9.75
CA VAL A 91 -22.09 -9.87 -10.41
C VAL A 91 -20.76 -9.23 -10.04
N HIS A 92 -20.69 -7.89 -10.02
CA HIS A 92 -19.50 -7.16 -9.58
C HIS A 92 -19.09 -7.54 -8.15
N CYS A 93 -20.03 -7.47 -7.21
CA CYS A 93 -19.79 -7.84 -5.81
C CYS A 93 -19.40 -9.32 -5.67
N LYS A 94 -20.04 -10.22 -6.42
CA LYS A 94 -19.67 -11.65 -6.39
C LYS A 94 -18.23 -11.86 -6.85
N ARG A 95 -17.80 -11.19 -7.93
CA ARG A 95 -16.42 -11.25 -8.40
C ARG A 95 -15.42 -10.75 -7.36
N LEU A 96 -15.73 -9.65 -6.67
CA LEU A 96 -14.88 -9.15 -5.58
C LEU A 96 -14.81 -10.14 -4.41
N ALA A 97 -15.92 -10.79 -4.06
CA ALA A 97 -15.93 -11.84 -3.04
C ALA A 97 -15.02 -13.02 -3.42
N ASP A 98 -15.05 -13.45 -4.68
CA ASP A 98 -14.21 -14.55 -5.17
C ASP A 98 -12.72 -14.19 -5.14
N LEU A 99 -12.35 -12.98 -5.58
CA LEU A 99 -10.97 -12.49 -5.55
C LEU A 99 -10.43 -12.36 -4.11
N ASN A 100 -11.27 -11.89 -3.19
CA ASN A 100 -10.91 -11.81 -1.77
C ASN A 100 -10.80 -13.19 -1.13
N THR A 101 -11.64 -14.16 -1.53
CA THR A 101 -11.53 -15.54 -1.08
C THR A 101 -10.21 -16.17 -1.55
N GLN A 102 -9.84 -15.98 -2.81
CA GLN A 102 -8.54 -16.44 -3.34
C GLN A 102 -7.38 -15.78 -2.58
N SER A 103 -7.44 -14.47 -2.35
CA SER A 103 -6.42 -13.73 -1.61
C SER A 103 -6.29 -14.22 -0.15
N ALA A 104 -7.41 -14.51 0.51
CA ALA A 104 -7.41 -15.11 1.86
C ALA A 104 -6.74 -16.49 1.87
N THR A 105 -7.02 -17.33 0.88
CA THR A 105 -6.39 -18.67 0.75
C THR A 105 -4.88 -18.54 0.58
N THR A 106 -4.40 -17.75 -0.37
CA THR A 106 -2.96 -17.56 -0.58
C THR A 106 -2.27 -16.98 0.65
N ALA A 107 -2.91 -16.03 1.36
CA ALA A 107 -2.36 -15.49 2.60
C ALA A 107 -2.26 -16.55 3.72
N ARG A 108 -3.21 -17.49 3.83
CA ARG A 108 -3.10 -18.61 4.78
C ARG A 108 -1.98 -19.59 4.42
N GLU A 109 -1.80 -19.84 3.13
CA GLU A 109 -0.69 -20.65 2.64
C GLU A 109 0.66 -20.00 2.98
N LEU A 110 0.78 -18.67 2.79
CA LEU A 110 1.96 -17.91 3.20
C LEU A 110 2.20 -17.93 4.71
N ALA A 111 1.13 -17.79 5.51
CA ALA A 111 1.25 -17.90 6.96
C ALA A 111 1.80 -19.28 7.37
N THR A 112 1.32 -20.35 6.72
CA THR A 112 1.80 -21.72 6.96
C THR A 112 3.24 -21.91 6.49
N TYR A 113 3.58 -21.38 5.32
CA TYR A 113 4.93 -21.39 4.76
C TYR A 113 5.94 -20.73 5.72
N HIS A 114 5.67 -19.49 6.13
CA HIS A 114 6.55 -18.76 7.04
C HIS A 114 6.59 -19.39 8.44
N LYS A 115 5.50 -20.02 8.92
CA LYS A 115 5.52 -20.79 10.17
C LYS A 115 6.49 -21.97 10.10
N LYS A 116 6.55 -22.70 8.97
CA LYS A 116 7.51 -23.79 8.77
C LYS A 116 8.95 -23.28 8.75
N LEU A 117 9.21 -22.20 8.02
CA LEU A 117 10.54 -21.58 7.98
C LEU A 117 11.00 -21.08 9.35
N ALA A 118 10.10 -20.48 10.13
CA ALA A 118 10.39 -20.04 11.51
C ALA A 118 10.80 -21.21 12.42
N ALA A 119 10.27 -22.42 12.15
CA ALA A 119 10.62 -23.65 12.85
C ALA A 119 11.85 -24.36 12.25
N GLY A 120 12.57 -23.75 11.30
CA GLY A 120 13.72 -24.35 10.63
C GLY A 120 13.35 -25.49 9.67
N THR A 121 12.07 -25.65 9.33
CA THR A 121 11.60 -26.68 8.40
C THR A 121 11.58 -26.11 6.98
N PRO A 122 12.30 -26.74 6.02
CA PRO A 122 12.21 -26.35 4.62
C PRO A 122 10.76 -26.40 4.11
N ALA A 123 10.36 -25.39 3.35
CA ALA A 123 9.04 -25.31 2.76
C ALA A 123 9.12 -24.70 1.36
N THR A 124 8.15 -25.04 0.52
CA THR A 124 8.00 -24.45 -0.82
C THR A 124 7.05 -23.27 -0.75
N PRO A 125 7.40 -22.09 -1.32
CA PRO A 125 6.50 -20.95 -1.33
C PRO A 125 5.24 -21.24 -2.17
N PRO A 126 4.07 -20.72 -1.79
CA PRO A 126 2.85 -20.87 -2.57
C PRO A 126 2.94 -20.13 -3.90
N ARG A 127 2.36 -20.71 -4.96
CA ARG A 127 2.47 -20.23 -6.35
C ARG A 127 2.15 -18.75 -6.52
N ASP A 128 1.08 -18.28 -5.89
CA ASP A 128 0.59 -16.91 -6.02
C ASP A 128 1.03 -15.99 -4.87
N GLY A 129 1.98 -16.46 -4.03
CA GLY A 129 2.43 -15.77 -2.83
C GLY A 129 3.36 -14.58 -3.07
N ALA A 130 4.07 -14.56 -4.21
CA ALA A 130 5.11 -13.57 -4.48
C ALA A 130 4.59 -12.11 -4.40
N ARG A 131 3.36 -11.85 -4.87
CA ARG A 131 2.76 -10.51 -4.80
C ARG A 131 2.58 -10.01 -3.36
N PHE A 132 2.21 -10.90 -2.44
CA PHE A 132 2.00 -10.58 -1.02
C PHE A 132 3.33 -10.41 -0.28
N GLN A 133 4.32 -11.23 -0.61
CA GLN A 133 5.70 -11.04 -0.14
C GLN A 133 6.31 -9.73 -0.66
N GLY A 134 5.87 -9.27 -1.84
CA GLY A 134 6.14 -7.92 -2.34
C GLY A 134 5.33 -6.80 -1.66
N GLY A 135 4.58 -7.10 -0.60
CA GLY A 135 3.83 -6.13 0.20
C GLY A 135 2.40 -5.85 -0.29
N THR A 136 1.89 -6.58 -1.29
CA THR A 136 0.49 -6.41 -1.74
C THR A 136 -0.49 -6.69 -0.60
N GLY A 137 -1.44 -5.80 -0.36
CA GLY A 137 -2.44 -5.92 0.71
C GLY A 137 -1.96 -5.48 2.09
N ALA A 138 -0.65 -5.29 2.26
CA ALA A 138 -0.14 -4.61 3.44
C ALA A 138 -0.44 -3.10 3.33
N PRO A 139 -0.76 -2.43 4.46
CA PRO A 139 -0.92 -0.98 4.47
C PRO A 139 0.39 -0.28 4.09
N GLU A 140 0.26 0.92 3.53
CA GLU A 140 1.39 1.84 3.39
C GLU A 140 1.92 2.23 4.78
N PRO A 141 3.23 2.51 4.92
CA PRO A 141 3.79 3.03 6.17
C PRO A 141 3.16 4.39 6.49
N LYS A 142 2.78 4.59 7.75
CA LYS A 142 2.42 5.92 8.25
C LYS A 142 3.68 6.80 8.29
N GLU A 143 3.52 8.12 8.25
CA GLU A 143 4.64 9.07 8.25
C GLU A 143 5.66 8.79 9.37
N LYS A 144 5.19 8.57 10.61
CA LYS A 144 6.06 8.23 11.74
C LYS A 144 6.85 6.93 11.53
N GLU A 145 6.24 5.92 10.90
CA GLU A 145 6.89 4.64 10.62
C GLU A 145 7.91 4.79 9.48
N LEU A 146 7.55 5.54 8.43
CA LEU A 146 8.46 5.85 7.33
C LEU A 146 9.68 6.64 7.83
N ASN A 147 9.47 7.63 8.70
CA ASN A 147 10.55 8.37 9.35
C ASN A 147 11.43 7.46 10.21
N ALA A 148 10.83 6.52 10.95
CA ALA A 148 11.59 5.55 11.75
C ALA A 148 12.41 4.59 10.86
N LEU A 149 11.83 4.11 9.74
CA LEU A 149 12.52 3.28 8.76
C LEU A 149 13.69 4.04 8.13
N ALA A 150 13.48 5.29 7.72
CA ALA A 150 14.52 6.13 7.15
C ALA A 150 15.64 6.44 8.14
N ALA A 151 15.32 6.68 9.41
CA ALA A 151 16.30 6.92 10.47
C ALA A 151 17.11 5.67 10.85
N LYS A 152 16.50 4.48 10.74
CA LYS A 152 17.14 3.19 11.02
C LYS A 152 17.99 2.68 9.84
N ALA A 153 17.62 3.03 8.61
CA ALA A 153 18.31 2.57 7.41
C ALA A 153 19.80 2.92 7.47
N SER A 154 20.63 1.90 7.42
CA SER A 154 22.09 1.98 7.60
C SER A 154 22.86 1.20 6.53
N THR A 155 22.18 0.30 5.82
CA THR A 155 22.77 -0.53 4.78
C THR A 155 22.35 -0.07 3.37
N PRO A 156 23.14 -0.38 2.33
CA PRO A 156 22.76 -0.12 0.95
C PRO A 156 21.41 -0.73 0.55
N ALA A 157 21.08 -1.91 1.08
CA ALA A 157 19.83 -2.61 0.77
C ALA A 157 18.61 -1.87 1.37
N GLU A 158 18.71 -1.38 2.61
CA GLU A 158 17.63 -0.61 3.25
C GLU A 158 17.39 0.72 2.53
N HIS A 159 18.44 1.42 2.13
CA HIS A 159 18.29 2.65 1.35
C HIS A 159 17.71 2.40 -0.04
N LYS A 160 18.09 1.31 -0.73
CA LYS A 160 17.45 0.92 -2.00
C LYS A 160 15.96 0.62 -1.85
N ALA A 161 15.56 -0.04 -0.77
CA ALA A 161 14.14 -0.30 -0.51
C ALA A 161 13.34 1.00 -0.33
N LEU A 162 13.92 2.00 0.35
CA LEU A 162 13.32 3.33 0.49
C LEU A 162 13.29 4.10 -0.83
N GLU A 163 14.36 4.04 -1.63
CA GLU A 163 14.41 4.61 -2.99
C GLU A 163 13.27 4.04 -3.86
N GLU A 164 13.14 2.72 -3.93
CA GLU A 164 12.10 2.06 -4.73
C GLU A 164 10.68 2.42 -4.26
N TYR A 165 10.48 2.55 -2.94
CA TYR A 165 9.22 3.01 -2.37
C TYR A 165 8.89 4.43 -2.82
N PHE A 166 9.83 5.36 -2.68
CA PHE A 166 9.61 6.76 -3.05
C PHE A 166 9.44 6.93 -4.56
N LEU A 167 10.14 6.16 -5.40
CA LEU A 167 9.91 6.15 -6.85
C LEU A 167 8.51 5.64 -7.21
N THR A 168 8.03 4.61 -6.50
CA THR A 168 6.66 4.09 -6.69
C THR A 168 5.62 5.14 -6.27
N LEU A 169 5.87 5.84 -5.16
CA LEU A 169 4.99 6.89 -4.67
C LEU A 169 4.96 8.11 -5.61
N ALA A 170 6.11 8.52 -6.15
CA ALA A 170 6.21 9.58 -7.14
C ALA A 170 5.40 9.28 -8.42
N LYS A 171 5.47 8.02 -8.90
CA LYS A 171 4.66 7.56 -10.04
C LYS A 171 3.16 7.62 -9.73
N ARG A 172 2.75 7.22 -8.52
CA ARG A 172 1.35 7.29 -8.08
C ARG A 172 0.85 8.75 -8.08
N TYR A 173 1.61 9.67 -7.50
CA TYR A 173 1.25 11.09 -7.49
C TYR A 173 1.24 11.72 -8.88
N THR A 174 2.12 11.26 -9.79
CA THR A 174 2.08 11.68 -11.19
C THR A 174 0.77 11.25 -11.87
N ALA A 175 0.37 9.99 -11.69
CA ALA A 175 -0.89 9.48 -12.23
C ALA A 175 -2.11 10.19 -11.62
N GLU A 176 -2.11 10.48 -10.32
CA GLU A 176 -3.17 11.22 -9.63
C GLU A 176 -3.28 12.66 -10.15
N ALA A 177 -2.14 13.32 -10.41
CA ALA A 177 -2.14 14.64 -11.04
C ALA A 177 -2.76 14.60 -12.45
N GLU A 178 -2.45 13.58 -13.25
CA GLU A 178 -3.04 13.38 -14.57
C GLU A 178 -4.55 13.14 -14.50
N GLU A 179 -5.01 12.33 -13.55
CA GLU A 179 -6.43 12.09 -13.31
C GLU A 179 -7.16 13.39 -12.95
N HIS A 180 -6.61 14.18 -12.04
CA HIS A 180 -7.20 15.47 -11.68
C HIS A 180 -7.21 16.46 -12.84
N VAL A 181 -6.20 16.47 -13.71
CA VAL A 181 -6.24 17.28 -14.95
C VAL A 181 -7.36 16.81 -15.86
N ALA A 182 -7.51 15.51 -16.06
CA ALA A 182 -8.58 14.95 -16.89
C ALA A 182 -9.96 15.32 -16.33
N LEU A 183 -10.17 15.19 -15.01
CA LEU A 183 -11.41 15.60 -14.34
C LEU A 183 -11.65 17.11 -14.45
N ALA A 184 -10.63 17.95 -14.28
CA ALA A 184 -10.78 19.39 -14.48
C ALA A 184 -11.27 19.71 -15.90
N GLN A 185 -10.74 19.02 -16.91
CA GLN A 185 -11.17 19.19 -18.31
C GLN A 185 -12.64 18.79 -18.52
N THR A 186 -13.12 17.69 -17.90
CA THR A 186 -14.53 17.29 -18.03
C THR A 186 -15.49 18.32 -17.42
N TYR A 187 -15.09 19.03 -16.36
CA TYR A 187 -15.93 20.02 -15.70
C TYR A 187 -15.98 21.40 -16.39
N ARG A 188 -14.94 21.79 -17.13
CA ARG A 188 -14.77 23.16 -17.68
C ARG A 188 -15.86 23.63 -18.66
N GLY A 189 -16.70 22.74 -19.17
CA GLY A 189 -17.85 23.07 -20.03
C GLY A 189 -19.21 22.84 -19.38
N THR A 190 -19.26 22.56 -18.07
CA THR A 190 -20.48 22.15 -17.37
C THR A 190 -20.99 23.25 -16.44
N ARG A 191 -22.22 23.09 -15.93
CA ARG A 191 -22.81 23.99 -14.93
C ARG A 191 -22.05 24.02 -13.59
N ILE A 192 -21.11 23.09 -13.39
CA ILE A 192 -20.29 22.96 -12.19
C ILE A 192 -18.81 23.22 -12.50
N ALA A 193 -18.52 24.14 -13.43
CA ALA A 193 -17.16 24.50 -13.82
C ALA A 193 -16.24 24.90 -12.65
N GLN A 194 -16.78 25.37 -11.52
CA GLN A 194 -16.02 25.63 -10.30
C GLN A 194 -15.31 24.38 -9.75
N ALA A 195 -15.85 23.17 -9.99
CA ALA A 195 -15.19 21.91 -9.63
C ALA A 195 -13.85 21.74 -10.37
N ALA A 196 -13.69 22.32 -11.57
CA ALA A 196 -12.42 22.29 -12.30
C ALA A 196 -11.31 22.99 -11.52
N VAL A 197 -11.59 24.11 -10.84
CA VAL A 197 -10.62 24.85 -10.03
C VAL A 197 -10.13 24.02 -8.85
N MET A 198 -11.03 23.26 -8.21
CA MET A 198 -10.67 22.32 -7.15
C MET A 198 -9.72 21.25 -7.68
N HIS A 199 -10.04 20.64 -8.82
CA HIS A 199 -9.19 19.62 -9.44
C HIS A 199 -7.86 20.17 -9.93
N ASP A 200 -7.80 21.40 -10.44
CA ASP A 200 -6.54 22.06 -10.79
C ASP A 200 -5.63 22.23 -9.57
N ARG A 201 -6.20 22.59 -8.42
CA ARG A 201 -5.47 22.69 -7.16
C ARG A 201 -4.96 21.32 -6.69
N LEU A 202 -5.79 20.29 -6.78
CA LEU A 202 -5.38 18.93 -6.40
C LEU A 202 -4.29 18.39 -7.33
N ALA A 203 -4.38 18.65 -8.63
CA ALA A 203 -3.34 18.30 -9.59
C ALA A 203 -2.00 19.00 -9.28
N ALA A 204 -2.04 20.27 -8.88
CA ALA A 204 -0.84 21.00 -8.46
C ALA A 204 -0.21 20.37 -7.20
N LEU A 205 -1.01 20.09 -6.17
CA LEU A 205 -0.55 19.43 -4.95
C LEU A 205 0.05 18.06 -5.23
N ALA A 206 -0.60 17.23 -6.06
CA ALA A 206 -0.08 15.93 -6.45
C ALA A 206 1.26 16.03 -7.21
N ARG A 207 1.42 17.02 -8.10
CA ARG A 207 2.72 17.25 -8.77
C ARG A 207 3.82 17.65 -7.79
N ASP A 208 3.50 18.47 -6.79
CA ASP A 208 4.49 18.87 -5.78
C ASP A 208 4.88 17.68 -4.90
N SER A 209 3.92 16.86 -4.48
CA SER A 209 4.19 15.57 -3.80
C SER A 209 5.03 14.62 -4.66
N ALA A 210 4.80 14.56 -5.98
CA ALA A 210 5.62 13.76 -6.89
C ALA A 210 7.08 14.24 -6.95
N LYS A 211 7.31 15.57 -6.93
CA LYS A 211 8.67 16.13 -6.88
C LYS A 211 9.36 15.84 -5.55
N GLU A 212 8.67 16.02 -4.44
CA GLU A 212 9.21 15.77 -3.10
C GLU A 212 9.60 14.30 -2.92
N THR A 213 8.74 13.39 -3.38
CA THR A 213 9.02 11.95 -3.34
C THR A 213 10.14 11.54 -4.30
N THR A 214 10.25 12.17 -5.47
CA THR A 214 11.42 11.97 -6.37
C THR A 214 12.72 12.42 -5.68
N ALA A 215 12.71 13.57 -5.02
CA ALA A 215 13.88 14.06 -4.27
C ALA A 215 14.25 13.14 -3.09
N ALA A 216 13.26 12.59 -2.39
CA ALA A 216 13.49 11.61 -1.34
C ALA A 216 14.09 10.30 -1.89
N ALA A 217 13.63 9.84 -3.07
CA ALA A 217 14.23 8.70 -3.76
C ALA A 217 15.69 8.96 -4.12
N ASP A 218 16.00 10.13 -4.70
CA ASP A 218 17.37 10.51 -5.06
C ASP A 218 18.30 10.61 -3.84
N MET A 219 17.79 11.10 -2.70
CA MET A 219 18.53 11.11 -1.45
C MET A 219 18.88 9.68 -1.01
N HIS A 220 17.91 8.76 -1.02
CA HIS A 220 18.16 7.38 -0.64
C HIS A 220 19.06 6.62 -1.63
N LYS A 221 18.95 6.93 -2.92
CA LYS A 221 19.89 6.44 -3.93
C LYS A 221 21.33 6.82 -3.62
N GLN A 222 21.56 8.09 -3.25
CA GLN A 222 22.90 8.56 -2.85
C GLN A 222 23.36 7.86 -1.58
N LEU A 223 22.51 7.76 -0.56
CA LEU A 223 22.83 7.08 0.69
C LEU A 223 23.16 5.59 0.47
N ALA A 224 22.48 4.91 -0.44
CA ALA A 224 22.78 3.52 -0.80
C ALA A 224 24.19 3.32 -1.37
N THR A 225 24.78 4.35 -1.99
CA THR A 225 26.15 4.27 -2.53
C THR A 225 27.24 4.48 -1.48
N VAL A 226 26.92 5.14 -0.37
CA VAL A 226 27.89 5.52 0.67
C VAL A 226 27.76 4.70 1.96
N ALA A 227 26.61 4.03 2.15
CA ALA A 227 26.36 3.13 3.27
C ALA A 227 27.34 1.94 3.25
N ARG A 228 27.81 1.53 4.43
CA ARG A 228 28.80 0.47 4.64
C ARG A 228 28.21 -0.68 5.43
#